data_AF-A0A7Y6Y2C4-F1
#
_entry.id   AF-A0A7Y6Y2C4-F1
#
_cell.length_a   1.000
_cell.length_b   1.000
_cell.length_c   1.000
_cell.angle_alpha   90.00
_cell.angle_beta   90.00
_cell.angle_gamma   90.00
#
_symmetry.space_group_name_H-M   'P 1'
#
loop_
_entity.id
_entity.type
_entity.pdbx_description
1 polymer ?
#
loop_
_entity_poly.entity_id
_entity_poly.type
_entity_poly.pdbx_seq_one_letter_code
_entity_poly.pdbx_strand_id
1 'polypeptide(L)' 'GLGGALSAFVTSRILDRGEIPFLHAWRDNDRAITLYERLGYRFRTGVNVAILKRL' A
#
# COMPACT_ATOMS: atom_id res chain seq x y z
N GLY A 1 12.99 6.78 5.18
CA GLY A 1 13.62 5.47 5.46
C GLY A 1 13.46 4.55 4.25
N LEU A 2 14.20 3.43 4.21
CA LEU A 2 14.30 2.54 3.04
C LEU A 2 12.94 2.02 2.53
N GLY A 3 12.03 1.61 3.42
CA GLY A 3 10.71 1.11 3.02
C GLY A 3 9.88 2.13 2.22
N GLY A 4 9.98 3.41 2.57
CA GLY A 4 9.32 4.49 1.81
C GLY A 4 9.94 4.71 0.44
N ALA A 5 11.28 4.67 0.36
CA ALA A 5 11.98 4.82 -0.92
C ALA A 5 11.68 3.67 -1.89
N LEU A 6 11.66 2.43 -1.39
CA LEU A 6 11.27 1.26 -2.19
C LEU A 6 9.81 1.34 -2.65
N SER A 7 8.91 1.77 -1.77
CA SER A 7 7.49 1.95 -2.12
C SER A 7 7.32 3.00 -3.22
N ALA A 8 8.03 4.13 -3.13
CA ALA A 8 8.02 5.18 -4.16
C ALA A 8 8.56 4.67 -5.50
N PHE A 9 9.68 3.94 -5.47
CA PHE A 9 10.27 3.36 -6.68
C PHE A 9 9.32 2.40 -7.40
N VAL A 10 8.71 1.45 -6.68
CA VAL A 10 7.75 0.50 -7.26
C VAL A 10 6.50 1.24 -7.76
N THR A 11 6.00 2.24 -7.02
CA THR A 11 4.86 3.07 -7.43
C THR A 11 5.13 3.76 -8.77
N SER A 12 6.31 4.41 -8.92
CA SER A 12 6.71 5.04 -10.18
C SER A 12 6.71 4.04 -11.33
N ARG A 13 7.27 2.85 -11.13
CA ARG A 13 7.35 1.80 -12.16
C ARG A 13 5.98 1.28 -12.59
N ILE A 14 4.98 1.26 -11.69
CA ILE A 14 3.60 0.90 -12.02
C ILE A 14 2.95 2.01 -12.85
N LEU A 15 3.13 3.27 -12.45
CA LEU A 15 2.62 4.44 -13.18
C LEU A 15 3.23 4.54 -14.59
N ASP A 16 4.52 4.26 -14.75
CA ASP A 16 5.21 4.25 -16.06
C ASP A 16 4.59 3.25 -17.05
N ARG A 17 3.90 2.20 -16.55
CA ARG A 17 3.17 1.23 -17.37
C ARG A 17 1.72 1.66 -17.66
N GLY A 18 1.28 2.81 -17.17
CA GLY A 18 -0.11 3.28 -17.28
C GLY A 18 -1.07 2.53 -16.36
N GLU A 19 -0.57 1.81 -15.36
CA GLU A 19 -1.37 1.06 -14.39
C GLU A 19 -1.70 1.91 -13.15
N ILE A 20 -2.71 1.48 -12.38
CA ILE A 20 -3.11 2.15 -11.14
C ILE A 20 -2.52 1.38 -9.93
N PRO A 21 -1.57 1.97 -9.18
CA PRO A 21 -1.05 1.36 -7.97
C PRO A 21 -2.13 1.27 -6.89
N PHE A 22 -2.19 0.13 -6.19
CA PHE A 22 -2.99 -0.04 -4.98
C PHE A 22 -2.27 -0.94 -3.98
N LEU A 23 -2.61 -0.80 -2.70
CA LEU A 23 -2.05 -1.60 -1.62
C LEU A 23 -3.07 -1.73 -0.48
N HIS A 24 -2.80 -2.67 0.42
CA HIS A 24 -3.52 -2.79 1.68
C HIS A 24 -2.55 -2.52 2.83
N ALA A 25 -3.02 -1.82 3.85
CA ALA A 25 -2.35 -1.65 5.13
C ALA A 25 -3.32 -2.07 6.23
N TRP A 26 -2.79 -2.60 7.34
CA TRP A 26 -3.60 -2.82 8.53
C TRP A 26 -4.19 -1.50 9.00
N ARG A 27 -5.48 -1.53 9.40
CA ARG A 27 -6.27 -0.34 9.71
C ARG A 27 -5.68 0.49 10.85
N ASP A 28 -4.99 -0.16 11.77
CA ASP A 28 -4.33 0.39 12.95
C ASP A 28 -2.83 0.71 12.73
N ASN A 29 -2.32 0.55 11.50
CA ASN A 29 -0.94 0.89 11.18
C ASN A 29 -0.83 2.34 10.65
N ASP A 30 -1.08 3.30 11.53
CA ASP A 30 -1.09 4.74 11.21
C ASP A 30 0.21 5.21 10.56
N ARG A 31 1.34 4.65 10.97
CA ARG A 31 2.66 5.00 10.43
C ARG A 31 2.78 4.61 8.96
N ALA A 32 2.32 3.42 8.58
CA ALA A 32 2.33 2.98 7.18
C ALA A 32 1.30 3.76 6.36
N ILE A 33 0.09 3.96 6.89
CA ILE A 33 -0.97 4.74 6.24
C ILE A 33 -0.46 6.15 5.90
N THR A 34 0.10 6.86 6.89
CA THR A 34 0.66 8.21 6.70
C THR A 34 1.77 8.22 5.65
N LEU A 35 2.61 7.17 5.60
CA LEU A 35 3.65 7.04 4.59
C LEU A 35 3.05 6.93 3.18
N TYR A 36 2.04 6.08 3.00
CA TYR A 36 1.40 5.90 1.70
C TYR A 36 0.61 7.13 1.25
N GLU A 37 -0.06 7.82 2.16
CA GLU A 37 -0.73 9.10 1.86
C GLU A 37 0.26 10.16 1.36
N ARG A 38 1.45 10.25 1.99
CA ARG A 38 2.53 11.14 1.51
C ARG A 38 3.07 10.75 0.13
N LEU A 39 2.92 9.49 -0.26
CA LEU A 39 3.26 9.01 -1.61
C LEU A 39 2.12 9.21 -2.63
N GLY A 40 1.01 9.83 -2.23
CA GLY A 40 -0.13 10.16 -3.10
C GLY A 40 -1.23 9.09 -3.15
N TYR A 41 -1.15 8.05 -2.32
CA TYR A 41 -2.25 7.11 -2.17
C TYR A 41 -3.40 7.75 -1.39
N ARG A 42 -4.63 7.29 -1.65
CA ARG A 42 -5.82 7.69 -0.91
C ARG A 42 -6.59 6.46 -0.45
N PHE A 43 -7.25 6.56 0.70
CA PHE A 43 -8.14 5.51 1.17
C PHE A 43 -9.26 5.26 0.14
N ARG A 44 -9.42 4.01 -0.27
CA ARG A 44 -10.49 3.58 -1.20
C ARG A 44 -11.64 2.92 -0.45
N THR A 45 -11.33 1.92 0.38
CA THR A 45 -12.29 1.12 1.13
C THR A 45 -11.58 0.27 2.18
N GLY A 46 -12.31 -0.15 3.21
CA GLY A 46 -11.88 -1.20 4.13
C GLY A 46 -12.03 -2.59 3.50
N VAL A 47 -11.20 -3.53 3.94
CA VAL A 47 -11.26 -4.95 3.56
C VAL A 47 -11.06 -5.81 4.81
N ASN A 48 -11.68 -7.00 4.83
CA ASN A 48 -11.43 -8.01 5.86
C ASN A 48 -10.43 -9.03 5.32
N VAL A 49 -9.38 -9.32 6.10
CA VAL A 49 -8.38 -10.33 5.75
C VAL A 49 -8.58 -11.53 6.67
N ALA A 50 -8.76 -12.72 6.10
CA ALA A 50 -8.87 -13.98 6.83
C ALA A 50 -7.74 -14.92 6.41
N ILE A 51 -7.14 -15.61 7.37
CA ILE A 51 -6.11 -16.63 7.12
C ILE A 51 -6.77 -18.00 7.28
N LEU A 52 -6.69 -18.81 6.23
CA LEU A 52 -7.17 -20.20 6.26
C LEU A 52 -5.96 -21.14 6.33
N LYS A 53 -6.01 -22.09 7.26
CA LYS A 53 -5.03 -23.17 7.35
C LYS A 53 -5.76 -24.49 7.09
N ARG A 54 -5.23 -25.30 6.17
CA ARG A 54 -5.64 -26.70 6.04
C ARG A 54 -5.00 -27.48 7.18
N LEU A 55 -5.84 -28.20 7.94
CA LEU A 55 -5.39 -29.14 8.98
C LEU A 55 -4.75 -30.37 8.34
#